data_AF-A0A2T7FWF4-F1
#
_entry.id   AF-A0A2T7FWF4-F1
#
_cell.length_a   1.000
_cell.length_b   1.000
_cell.length_c   1.000
_cell.angle_alpha   90.00
_cell.angle_beta   90.00
_cell.angle_gamma   90.00
#
_symmetry.space_group_name_H-M   'P 1'
#
loop_
_entity.id
_entity.type
_entity.pdbx_description
1 polymer ?
#
loop_
_entity_poly.entity_id
_entity_poly.type
_entity_poly.pdbx_seq_one_letter_code
_entity_poly.pdbx_strand_id
1 'polypeptide(L)' 'MAPPKRDTTGVLVRLHANTLNGLDDMIAKAGKDWSRPEMIRRILKERLTEEGYDVREWVD' A
#
# COMPACT_ATOMS: atom_id res chain seq x y z
N MET A 1 -10.59 3.16 11.07
CA MET A 1 -9.78 2.01 10.62
C MET A 1 -9.30 1.28 11.85
N ALA A 2 -9.58 -0.01 11.98
CA ALA A 2 -9.01 -0.79 13.08
C ALA A 2 -7.48 -0.83 12.92
N PRO A 3 -6.71 -0.81 14.03
CA PRO A 3 -5.26 -0.95 13.96
C PRO A 3 -4.92 -2.32 13.35
N PRO A 4 -3.90 -2.41 12.47
CA PRO A 4 -3.50 -3.67 11.88
C PRO A 4 -3.11 -4.69 12.97
N LYS A 5 -3.41 -5.97 12.74
CA LYS A 5 -3.14 -7.09 13.67
C LYS A 5 -1.67 -7.07 14.13
N ARG A 6 -1.41 -7.66 15.31
CA ARG A 6 -0.15 -7.63 16.09
C ARG A 6 1.13 -8.03 15.32
N ASP A 7 1.02 -8.58 14.12
CA ASP A 7 2.12 -9.05 13.27
C ASP A 7 2.47 -8.10 12.10
N THR A 8 2.22 -6.80 12.25
CA THR A 8 2.64 -5.80 11.26
C THR A 8 3.86 -5.01 11.72
N THR A 9 4.87 -4.89 10.85
CA THR A 9 6.09 -4.10 11.10
C THR A 9 6.04 -2.80 10.31
N GLY A 10 6.32 -1.67 10.98
CA GLY A 10 6.45 -0.38 10.33
C GLY A 10 7.73 -0.29 9.49
N VAL A 11 7.61 0.14 8.23
CA VAL A 11 8.73 0.36 7.33
C VAL A 11 8.83 1.85 7.00
N LEU A 12 10.02 2.44 7.13
CA LEU A 12 10.30 3.80 6.71
C LEU A 12 10.90 3.78 5.29
N VAL A 13 10.23 4.44 4.35
CA VAL A 13 10.67 4.54 2.96
C VAL A 13 10.94 6.01 2.62
N ARG A 14 12.08 6.28 1.98
CA ARG A 14 12.39 7.58 1.41
C ARG A 14 12.04 7.56 -0.07
N LEU A 15 11.09 8.40 -0.47
CA LEU A 15 10.64 8.54 -1.85
C LEU A 15 10.91 9.96 -2.34
N HIS A 16 11.15 10.10 -3.65
CA HIS A 16 11.22 11.41 -4.28
C HIS A 16 9.84 12.08 -4.27
N ALA A 17 9.80 13.41 -4.20
CA ALA A 17 8.54 14.17 -4.15
C ALA A 17 7.63 13.86 -5.35
N ASN A 18 8.20 13.73 -6.55
CA ASN A 18 7.42 13.39 -7.75
C ASN A 18 6.74 12.01 -7.66
N THR A 19 7.37 11.04 -6.96
CA THR A 19 6.76 9.73 -6.73
C THR A 19 5.57 9.84 -5.78
N LEU A 20 5.65 10.70 -4.77
CA LEU A 20 4.53 10.98 -3.86
C LEU A 20 3.38 11.66 -4.61
N ASN A 21 3.67 12.63 -5.48
CA ASN A 21 2.65 13.28 -6.29
C ASN A 21 1.92 12.28 -7.20
N GLY A 22 2.66 11.38 -7.86
CA GLY A 22 2.06 10.32 -8.67
C GLY A 22 1.17 9.38 -7.87
N LEU A 23 1.56 9.04 -6.63
CA LEU A 23 0.72 8.26 -5.70
C LEU A 23 -0.57 8.99 -5.34
N ASP A 24 -0.50 10.29 -5.05
CA ASP A 24 -1.67 11.10 -4.71
C ASP A 24 -2.64 11.21 -5.90
N ASP A 25 -2.11 11.39 -7.12
CA ASP A 25 -2.93 11.40 -8.34
C ASP A 25 -3.64 10.06 -8.55
N MET A 26 -2.98 8.94 -8.26
CA MET A 26 -3.60 7.61 -8.33
C MET A 26 -4.72 7.45 -7.30
N ILE A 27 -4.53 7.91 -6.06
CA ILE A 27 -5.55 7.88 -5.01
C ILE A 27 -6.77 8.70 -5.43
N ALA A 28 -6.54 9.92 -5.92
CA ALA A 28 -7.60 10.79 -6.41
C ALA A 28 -8.41 10.15 -7.55
N LYS A 29 -7.72 9.52 -8.52
CA LYS A 29 -8.37 8.83 -9.66
C LYS A 29 -9.16 7.59 -9.26
N ALA A 30 -8.72 6.88 -8.22
CA ALA A 30 -9.41 5.68 -7.74
C ALA A 30 -10.76 5.99 -7.07
N GLY A 31 -11.02 7.26 -6.73
CA GLY A 31 -12.27 7.70 -6.12
C GLY A 31 -12.54 7.07 -4.74
N LYS A 32 -11.48 6.65 -4.04
CA LYS A 32 -11.55 6.07 -2.69
C LYS A 32 -10.65 6.84 -1.74
N ASP A 33 -11.07 6.94 -0.48
CA ASP A 33 -10.28 7.55 0.60
C ASP A 33 -9.18 6.60 1.11
N TRP A 34 -8.26 6.19 0.23
CA TRP A 34 -7.08 5.44 0.65
C TRP A 34 -6.00 6.38 1.18
N SER A 35 -5.40 6.01 2.31
CA SER A 35 -4.20 6.69 2.79
C SER A 35 -3.00 6.29 1.93
N ARG A 36 -1.98 7.16 1.84
CA ARG A 36 -0.73 6.85 1.11
C ARG A 36 -0.10 5.50 1.51
N PRO A 37 0.02 5.16 2.81
CA PRO A 37 0.54 3.84 3.21
C PRO A 37 -0.31 2.68 2.71
N GLU A 38 -1.64 2.83 2.72
CA GLU A 38 -2.54 1.80 2.22
C GLU A 38 -2.42 1.60 0.72
N MET A 39 -2.26 2.69 -0.04
CA MET A 39 -2.02 2.61 -1.48
C MET A 39 -0.71 1.90 -1.80
N ILE A 40 0.37 2.24 -1.10
CA ILE A 40 1.68 1.59 -1.25
C ILE A 40 1.56 0.09 -0.93
N ARG A 41 0.89 -0.27 0.17
CA ARG A 41 0.63 -1.65 0.57
C ARG A 41 -0.12 -2.42 -0.52
N ARG A 42 -1.13 -1.83 -1.15
CA ARG A 42 -1.89 -2.46 -2.25
C ARG A 42 -1.03 -2.71 -3.47
N ILE A 43 -0.26 -1.72 -3.91
CA ILE A 43 0.66 -1.85 -5.06
C ILE A 43 1.67 -2.97 -4.79
N LEU A 44 2.25 -3.01 -3.59
CA LEU A 44 3.18 -4.08 -3.20
C LEU A 44 2.50 -5.46 -3.20
N LYS A 45 1.29 -5.55 -2.64
CA LYS A 45 0.52 -6.81 -2.60
C LYS A 45 0.23 -7.33 -4.00
N GLU A 46 -0.26 -6.47 -4.88
CA GLU A 46 -0.57 -6.79 -6.27
C GLU A 46 0.69 -7.30 -6.98
N ARG A 47 1.78 -6.55 -6.92
CA ARG A 47 3.05 -6.92 -7.55
C ARG A 47 3.63 -8.23 -7.02
N LEU A 48 3.61 -8.44 -5.70
CA LEU A 48 4.11 -9.68 -5.09
C LEU A 48 3.26 -10.88 -5.48
N THR A 49 1.94 -10.69 -5.60
CA THR A 49 1.03 -11.76 -6.04
C THR A 49 1.28 -12.13 -7.51
N GLU A 50 1.50 -11.14 -8.39
CA GLU A 50 1.86 -11.36 -9.80
C GLU A 50 3.15 -12.17 -9.95
N GLU A 51 4.13 -11.93 -9.07
CA GLU A 51 5.41 -12.64 -9.05
C GLU A 51 5.33 -14.02 -8.37
N GLY A 52 4.13 -14.44 -7.92
CA GLY A 52 3.90 -15.77 -7.34
C GLY A 52 4.19 -15.89 -5.84
N TYR A 53 4.42 -14.78 -5.14
CA TYR A 53 4.58 -14.80 -3.69
C TYR A 53 3.24 -14.92 -2.97
N ASP A 54 3.20 -15.75 -1.93
CA ASP A 54 2.01 -15.90 -1.09
C ASP A 54 1.94 -14.79 -0.04
N VAL A 55 1.15 -13.76 -0.33
CA VAL A 55 0.88 -12.62 0.56
C VAL A 55 -0.55 -12.69 1.15
N ARG A 56 -1.11 -13.90 1.34
CA ARG A 56 -2.48 -14.12 1.81
C ARG A 56 -2.76 -13.78 3.29
N GLU A 57 -1.75 -13.40 4.09
CA GLU A 57 -1.93 -13.02 5.51
C GLU A 57 -2.66 -11.67 5.76
N TRP A 58 -3.05 -10.98 4.70
CA TRP A 58 -3.59 -9.62 4.75
C TRP A 58 -5.12 -9.55 4.55
N VAL A 59 -5.84 -10.59 4.99
CA VAL A 59 -7.31 -10.66 4.93
C VAL A 59 -7.86 -11.04 6.31
N ASP A 60 -8.24 -10.02 7.07
CA ASP A 60 -9.57 -9.85 7.68
C ASP A 60 -9.80 -8.35 7.88
#